data_AF-A0A931HGZ3-F1
#
_entry.id   AF-A0A931HGZ3-F1
#
_cell.length_a   1.000
_cell.length_b   1.000
_cell.length_c   1.000
_cell.angle_alpha   90.00
_cell.angle_beta   90.00
_cell.angle_gamma   90.00
#
_symmetry.space_group_name_H-M   'P 1'
#
loop_
_entity.id
_entity.type
_entity.pdbx_description
1 polymer ?
#
loop_
_entity_poly.entity_id
_entity_poly.type
_entity_poly.pdbx_seq_one_letter_code
_entity_poly.pdbx_strand_id
1 'polypeptide(L)'
;EAQRLLDELAAEGKPLNFTMSLYPATKGVGEAIQTQLSTLNNLTVNVRTIDVAQVGQIMAQKDYDTLVSTVAFGDPEPRLWFSFHSKSAGNTSGIKDAELDAALEAGRTSTDVAERTKAYETVQNRLVELNPVVFYTRAAPGVIANSNVGGIQQYGMGSVLPETLWVQR
;
A
#
# COMPACT_ATOMS: atom_id res chain seq x y z
N GLU A 1 4.39 1.93 24.07
CA GLU A 1 5.32 1.18 23.21
C GLU A 1 5.98 2.04 22.13
N ALA A 2 5.23 2.66 21.21
CA ALA A 2 5.84 3.49 20.15
C ALA A 2 6.81 4.58 20.66
N GLN A 3 6.44 5.34 21.71
CA GLN A 3 7.34 6.35 22.29
C GLN A 3 8.64 5.75 22.83
N ARG A 4 8.58 4.56 23.46
CA ARG A 4 9.75 3.87 24.01
C ARG A 4 10.75 3.55 22.89
N LEU A 5 10.27 3.04 21.76
CA LEU A 5 11.11 2.73 20.59
C LEU A 5 11.74 3.98 19.96
N LEU A 6 10.99 5.10 19.91
CA LEU A 6 11.52 6.38 19.43
C LEU A 6 12.60 6.94 20.36
N ASP A 7 12.41 6.82 21.67
CA ASP A 7 13.40 7.26 22.67
C ASP A 7 14.68 6.42 22.60
N GLU A 8 14.58 5.11 22.38
CA GLU A 8 15.74 4.23 22.15
C GLU A 8 16.53 4.65 20.91
N LEU A 9 15.84 4.90 19.80
CA LEU A 9 16.49 5.35 18.57
C LEU A 9 17.14 6.75 18.74
N ALA A 10 16.50 7.64 19.49
CA ALA A 10 17.05 8.95 19.80
C ALA A 10 18.27 8.87 20.73
N ALA A 11 18.28 7.93 21.69
CA ALA A 11 19.40 7.67 22.58
C ALA A 11 20.63 7.15 21.81
N GLU A 12 20.43 6.45 20.68
CA GLU A 12 21.50 6.10 19.73
C GLU A 12 21.99 7.30 18.88
N GLY A 13 21.42 8.50 19.08
CA GLY A 13 21.74 9.69 18.29
C GLY A 13 21.02 9.74 16.94
N LYS A 14 19.95 8.96 16.76
CA LYS A 14 19.20 8.84 15.49
C LYS A 14 17.71 9.20 15.66
N PRO A 15 17.33 10.38 16.16
CA PRO A 15 15.91 10.74 16.22
C PRO A 15 15.25 10.57 14.84
N LEU A 16 14.05 9.99 14.81
CA LEU A 16 13.43 9.60 13.55
C LEU A 16 12.96 10.84 12.79
N ASN A 17 13.46 11.03 11.58
CA ASN A 17 13.02 12.08 10.67
C ASN A 17 12.76 11.47 9.30
N PHE A 18 11.53 11.59 8.79
CA PHE A 18 11.17 11.04 7.48
C PHE A 18 10.16 11.90 6.73
N THR A 19 10.10 11.71 5.42
CA THR A 19 9.20 12.41 4.50
C THR A 19 8.23 11.43 3.85
N MET A 20 6.93 11.71 3.99
CA MET A 20 5.87 11.02 3.28
C MET A 20 5.69 11.61 1.89
N SER A 21 5.99 10.82 0.86
CA SER A 21 5.73 11.19 -0.54
C SER A 21 4.32 10.76 -0.94
N LEU A 22 3.46 11.73 -1.17
CA LEU A 22 2.02 11.57 -1.38
C LEU A 22 1.58 12.21 -2.71
N TYR A 23 0.48 11.75 -3.29
CA TYR A 23 -0.14 12.43 -4.42
C TYR A 23 -1.03 13.58 -3.92
N PRO A 24 -1.38 14.57 -4.78
CA PRO A 24 -2.28 15.64 -4.39
C PRO A 24 -3.60 15.13 -3.76
N ALA A 25 -4.15 14.05 -4.31
CA ALA A 25 -5.38 13.41 -3.82
C ALA A 25 -5.25 12.78 -2.41
N THR A 26 -4.03 12.45 -1.96
CA THR A 26 -3.79 11.81 -0.66
C THR A 26 -3.06 12.71 0.34
N LYS A 27 -2.77 13.97 -0.01
CA LYS A 27 -2.10 14.94 0.87
C LYS A 27 -2.77 15.07 2.24
N GLY A 28 -4.10 15.18 2.27
CA GLY A 28 -4.86 15.32 3.52
C GLY A 28 -4.72 14.13 4.47
N VAL A 29 -4.55 12.91 3.93
CA VAL A 29 -4.24 11.72 4.75
C VAL A 29 -2.85 11.86 5.38
N GLY A 30 -1.87 12.34 4.62
CA GLY A 30 -0.53 12.60 5.15
C GLY A 30 -0.51 13.65 6.25
N GLU A 31 -1.24 14.76 6.08
CA GLU A 31 -1.37 15.80 7.11
C GLU A 31 -2.07 15.28 8.38
N ALA A 32 -3.08 14.42 8.22
CA ALA A 32 -3.73 13.77 9.35
C ALA A 32 -2.78 12.82 10.10
N ILE A 33 -1.96 12.04 9.38
CA ILE A 33 -0.93 11.18 9.98
C ILE A 33 0.13 12.03 10.69
N GLN A 34 0.65 13.07 10.03
CA GLN A 34 1.62 14.00 10.61
C GLN A 34 1.08 14.62 11.91
N THR A 35 -0.19 15.03 11.91
CA THR A 35 -0.86 15.59 13.10
C THR A 35 -0.97 14.56 14.22
N GLN A 36 -1.42 13.34 13.91
CA GLN A 36 -1.54 12.27 14.90
C GLN A 36 -0.19 11.90 15.52
N LEU A 37 0.87 11.88 14.72
CA LEU A 37 2.22 11.54 15.17
C LEU A 37 2.95 12.70 15.87
N SER A 38 2.47 13.94 15.73
CA SER A 38 3.07 15.12 16.35
C SER A 38 3.03 15.11 17.88
N THR A 39 2.22 14.26 18.49
CA THR A 39 2.16 14.08 19.95
C THR A 39 3.33 13.26 20.49
N LEU A 40 4.13 12.63 19.62
CA LEU A 40 5.29 11.82 19.99
C LEU A 40 6.56 12.69 20.00
N ASN A 41 7.44 12.43 20.96
CA ASN A 41 8.76 13.04 21.00
C ASN A 41 9.75 12.26 20.13
N ASN A 42 10.84 12.92 19.74
CA ASN A 42 11.92 12.31 18.95
C ASN A 42 11.49 11.84 17.55
N LEU A 43 10.47 12.48 17.00
CA LEU A 43 9.89 12.19 15.71
C LEU A 43 9.61 13.48 14.92
N THR A 44 10.11 13.54 13.69
CA THR A 44 9.76 14.56 12.70
C THR A 44 9.17 13.87 11.48
N VAL A 45 7.93 14.25 11.12
CA VAL A 45 7.25 13.75 9.93
C VAL A 45 7.06 14.92 8.96
N ASN A 46 7.53 14.78 7.73
CA ASN A 46 7.35 15.76 6.66
C ASN A 46 6.38 15.23 5.60
N VAL A 47 5.71 16.13 4.88
CA VAL A 47 4.80 15.79 3.78
C VAL A 47 5.33 16.40 2.49
N ARG A 48 5.57 15.57 1.48
CA ARG A 48 5.96 15.97 0.13
C ARG A 48 4.90 15.53 -0.86
N THR A 49 4.36 16.45 -1.63
CA THR A 49 3.46 16.10 -2.74
C THR A 49 4.28 15.83 -4.01
N ILE A 50 3.99 14.73 -4.70
CA ILE A 50 4.67 14.29 -5.92
C ILE A 50 3.67 14.14 -7.08
N ASP A 51 4.15 14.29 -8.31
CA ASP A 51 3.35 14.02 -9.51
C ASP A 51 3.44 12.53 -9.91
N VAL A 52 2.35 11.97 -10.44
CA VAL A 52 2.33 10.57 -10.92
C VAL A 52 3.34 10.35 -12.05
N ALA A 53 3.60 11.34 -12.90
CA ALA A 53 4.60 11.27 -13.95
C ALA A 53 6.03 11.13 -13.40
N GLN A 54 6.28 11.56 -12.16
CA GLN A 54 7.59 11.50 -11.51
C GLN A 54 7.82 10.18 -10.75
N VAL A 55 6.77 9.40 -10.47
CA VAL A 55 6.87 8.21 -9.59
C VAL A 55 7.88 7.19 -10.12
N GLY A 56 7.95 6.99 -11.45
CA GLY A 56 8.90 6.08 -12.07
C GLY A 56 10.35 6.45 -11.78
N GLN A 57 10.68 7.74 -11.90
CA GLN A 57 12.02 8.25 -11.58
C GLN A 57 12.30 8.16 -10.07
N ILE A 58 11.34 8.57 -9.23
CA ILE A 58 11.46 8.50 -7.76
C ILE A 58 11.75 7.06 -7.30
N MET A 59 11.03 6.08 -7.86
CA MET A 59 11.25 4.66 -7.56
C MET A 59 12.61 4.17 -8.06
N ALA A 60 13.00 4.52 -9.28
CA ALA A 60 14.29 4.11 -9.85
C ALA A 60 15.48 4.67 -9.07
N GLN A 61 15.37 5.91 -8.58
CA GLN A 61 16.41 6.59 -7.80
C GLN A 61 16.33 6.28 -6.31
N LYS A 62 15.26 5.61 -5.85
CA LYS A 62 14.94 5.41 -4.42
C LYS A 62 14.92 6.73 -3.64
N ASP A 63 14.43 7.80 -4.28
CA ASP A 63 14.34 9.12 -3.67
C ASP A 63 13.07 9.27 -2.83
N TYR A 64 12.95 8.49 -1.76
CA TYR A 64 11.84 8.56 -0.82
C TYR A 64 12.18 7.85 0.50
N ASP A 65 11.66 8.36 1.61
CA ASP A 65 11.59 7.59 2.86
C ASP A 65 10.35 6.71 2.86
N THR A 66 9.19 7.29 2.51
CA THR A 66 7.96 6.56 2.25
C THR A 66 7.27 7.06 0.98
N LEU A 67 6.60 6.15 0.29
CA LEU A 67 5.84 6.41 -0.92
C LEU A 67 4.43 5.85 -0.76
N VAL A 68 3.42 6.70 -0.98
CA VAL A 68 2.03 6.25 -0.95
C VAL A 68 1.78 5.28 -2.10
N SER A 69 1.13 4.16 -1.79
CA SER A 69 0.76 3.15 -2.77
C SER A 69 -0.65 2.64 -2.51
N THR A 70 -1.26 2.05 -3.53
CA THR A 70 -2.55 1.38 -3.43
C THR A 70 -2.42 0.02 -4.08
N VAL A 71 -2.95 -1.00 -3.42
CA VAL A 71 -2.96 -2.37 -3.91
C VAL A 71 -4.40 -2.84 -4.06
N ALA A 72 -4.70 -3.40 -5.22
CA ALA A 72 -6.04 -3.81 -5.62
C ALA A 72 -5.97 -5.15 -6.34
N PHE A 73 -6.60 -6.18 -5.77
CA PHE A 73 -6.64 -7.53 -6.33
C PHE A 73 -7.82 -8.35 -5.80
N GLY A 74 -8.35 -9.24 -6.63
CA GLY A 74 -9.27 -10.31 -6.23
C GLY A 74 -8.54 -11.64 -6.00
N ASP A 75 -7.49 -11.90 -6.77
CA ASP A 75 -6.56 -13.01 -6.56
C ASP A 75 -5.20 -12.45 -6.10
N PRO A 76 -4.53 -13.05 -5.10
CA PRO A 76 -3.21 -12.61 -4.65
C PRO A 76 -2.16 -12.47 -5.77
N GLU A 77 -2.27 -13.26 -6.84
CA GLU A 77 -1.40 -13.20 -8.00
C GLU A 77 -1.91 -12.26 -9.10
N PRO A 78 -1.00 -11.60 -9.84
CA PRO A 78 0.44 -11.51 -9.60
C PRO A 78 0.81 -10.41 -8.59
N ARG A 79 -0.17 -9.82 -7.90
CA ARG A 79 0.00 -8.54 -7.19
C ARG A 79 0.87 -8.63 -5.95
N LEU A 80 0.71 -9.65 -5.11
CA LEU A 80 1.55 -9.80 -3.92
C LEU A 80 2.99 -10.14 -4.29
N TRP A 81 3.19 -11.06 -5.23
CA TRP A 81 4.53 -11.36 -5.75
C TRP A 81 5.21 -10.11 -6.30
N PHE A 82 4.51 -9.37 -7.17
CA PHE A 82 5.06 -8.14 -7.75
C PHE A 82 5.41 -7.08 -6.70
N SER A 83 4.65 -6.98 -5.61
CA SER A 83 4.84 -5.93 -4.61
C SER A 83 5.89 -6.27 -3.55
N PHE A 84 6.11 -7.55 -3.26
CA PHE A 84 6.87 -7.97 -2.06
C PHE A 84 8.01 -8.95 -2.33
N HIS A 85 8.06 -9.61 -3.49
CA HIS A 85 9.18 -10.51 -3.79
C HIS A 85 10.49 -9.71 -3.94
N SER A 86 11.57 -10.18 -3.33
CA SER A 86 12.85 -9.45 -3.21
C SER A 86 13.48 -9.05 -4.55
N LYS A 87 13.19 -9.83 -5.61
CA LYS A 87 13.69 -9.62 -6.98
C LYS A 87 12.72 -8.86 -7.88
N SER A 88 11.53 -8.51 -7.40
CA SER A 88 10.55 -7.81 -8.21
C SER A 88 10.93 -6.33 -8.38
N ALA A 89 10.80 -5.82 -9.61
CA ALA A 89 10.92 -4.39 -9.89
C ALA A 89 9.80 -3.56 -9.22
N GLY A 90 8.70 -4.21 -8.82
CA GLY A 90 7.59 -3.59 -8.08
C GLY A 90 7.79 -3.53 -6.56
N ASN A 91 8.89 -4.08 -6.04
CA ASN A 91 9.20 -4.07 -4.61
C ASN A 91 9.69 -2.68 -4.18
N THR A 92 8.74 -1.82 -3.87
CA THR A 92 8.98 -0.43 -3.46
C THR A 92 9.39 -0.28 -2.00
N SER A 93 9.12 -1.26 -1.13
CA SER A 93 9.65 -1.25 0.25
C SER A 93 11.12 -1.65 0.29
N GLY A 94 11.61 -2.36 -0.73
CA GLY A 94 12.95 -2.92 -0.77
C GLY A 94 13.12 -4.13 0.16
N ILE A 95 12.02 -4.74 0.63
CA ILE A 95 12.04 -5.88 1.55
C ILE A 95 12.82 -7.06 0.94
N LYS A 96 13.61 -7.74 1.76
CA LYS A 96 14.36 -8.94 1.39
C LYS A 96 14.22 -9.96 2.50
N ASP A 97 13.40 -10.97 2.29
CA ASP A 97 13.16 -12.04 3.25
C ASP A 97 12.99 -13.36 2.48
N ALA A 98 13.86 -14.33 2.79
CA ALA A 98 13.91 -15.58 2.04
C ALA A 98 12.66 -16.45 2.26
N GLU A 99 12.06 -16.37 3.45
CA GLU A 99 10.83 -17.10 3.78
C GLU A 99 9.62 -16.50 3.06
N LEU A 100 9.50 -15.17 3.04
CA LEU A 100 8.50 -14.45 2.25
C LEU A 100 8.62 -14.78 0.76
N ASP A 101 9.83 -14.74 0.20
CA ASP A 101 10.07 -15.09 -1.20
C ASP A 101 9.62 -16.53 -1.50
N ALA A 102 10.02 -17.49 -0.67
CA ALA A 102 9.64 -18.89 -0.83
C ALA A 102 8.13 -19.11 -0.74
N ALA A 103 7.45 -18.43 0.20
CA ALA A 103 6.01 -18.52 0.36
C ALA A 103 5.26 -17.89 -0.82
N LEU A 104 5.73 -16.76 -1.34
CA LEU A 104 5.18 -16.14 -2.56
C LEU A 104 5.32 -17.07 -3.78
N GLU A 105 6.48 -17.70 -3.95
CA GLU A 105 6.70 -18.66 -5.05
C GLU A 105 5.82 -19.92 -4.91
N ALA A 106 5.68 -20.45 -3.69
CA ALA A 106 4.80 -21.60 -3.43
C ALA A 106 3.32 -21.26 -3.72
N GLY A 107 2.83 -20.10 -3.26
CA GLY A 107 1.45 -19.66 -3.51
C GLY A 107 1.15 -19.37 -4.98
N ARG A 108 2.17 -18.92 -5.73
CA ARG A 108 2.09 -18.66 -7.17
C ARG A 108 2.07 -19.92 -8.03
N THR A 109 2.80 -20.96 -7.62
CA THR A 109 3.03 -22.16 -8.45
C THR A 109 2.21 -23.38 -8.04
N SER A 110 1.65 -23.40 -6.82
CA SER A 110 0.83 -24.52 -6.36
C SER A 110 -0.50 -24.61 -7.13
N THR A 111 -0.88 -25.83 -7.47
CA THR A 111 -2.17 -26.19 -8.08
C THR A 111 -3.17 -26.74 -7.06
N ASP A 112 -2.74 -26.98 -5.82
CA ASP A 112 -3.60 -27.39 -4.72
C ASP A 112 -4.06 -26.17 -3.90
N VAL A 113 -5.36 -26.07 -3.68
CA VAL A 113 -5.95 -24.89 -3.00
C VAL A 113 -5.53 -24.81 -1.53
N ALA A 114 -5.35 -25.95 -0.86
CA ALA A 114 -4.98 -25.96 0.56
C ALA A 114 -3.50 -25.57 0.74
N GLU A 115 -2.61 -26.08 -0.11
CA GLU A 115 -1.20 -25.65 -0.16
C GLU A 115 -1.07 -24.16 -0.48
N ARG A 116 -1.81 -23.69 -1.49
CA ARG A 116 -1.84 -22.26 -1.85
C ARG A 116 -2.32 -21.39 -0.69
N THR A 117 -3.33 -21.83 0.05
CA THR A 117 -3.86 -21.11 1.22
C THR A 117 -2.80 -20.99 2.31
N LYS A 118 -2.14 -22.09 2.67
CA LYS A 118 -1.06 -22.09 3.68
C LYS A 118 0.09 -21.19 3.28
N ALA A 119 0.47 -21.18 2.00
CA ALA A 119 1.51 -20.29 1.50
C ALA A 119 1.14 -18.81 1.73
N TYR A 120 -0.10 -18.40 1.43
CA TYR A 120 -0.53 -17.02 1.67
C TYR A 120 -0.80 -16.68 3.15
N GLU A 121 -1.06 -17.66 4.01
CA GLU A 121 -1.03 -17.46 5.46
C GLU A 121 0.40 -17.13 5.93
N THR A 122 1.41 -17.86 5.45
CA THR A 122 2.82 -17.53 5.69
C THR A 122 3.17 -16.14 5.18
N VAL A 123 2.78 -15.79 3.94
CA VAL A 123 3.00 -14.44 3.39
C VAL A 123 2.42 -13.38 4.32
N GLN A 124 1.17 -13.53 4.76
CA GLN A 124 0.53 -12.55 5.67
C GLN A 124 1.28 -12.44 7.01
N ASN A 125 1.68 -13.56 7.61
CA ASN A 125 2.43 -13.57 8.86
C ASN A 125 3.78 -12.86 8.70
N ARG A 126 4.53 -13.15 7.63
CA ARG A 126 5.82 -12.48 7.35
C ARG A 126 5.63 -10.98 7.13
N LEU A 127 4.59 -10.54 6.42
CA LEU A 127 4.34 -9.12 6.22
C LEU A 127 4.02 -8.39 7.54
N VAL A 128 3.29 -9.03 8.47
CA VAL A 128 3.01 -8.47 9.80
C VAL A 128 4.27 -8.40 10.67
N GLU A 129 5.13 -9.41 10.61
CA GLU A 129 6.37 -9.44 11.38
C GLU A 129 7.39 -8.42 10.88
N LEU A 130 7.58 -8.37 9.55
CA LEU A 130 8.59 -7.52 8.90
C LEU A 130 8.15 -6.06 8.77
N ASN A 131 6.84 -5.79 8.78
CA ASN A 131 6.24 -4.46 8.58
C ASN A 131 6.82 -3.65 7.40
N PRO A 132 6.93 -4.21 6.19
CA PRO A 132 7.54 -3.52 5.05
C PRO A 132 6.68 -2.38 4.51
N VAL A 133 5.39 -2.35 4.88
CA VAL A 133 4.41 -1.32 4.51
C VAL A 133 3.43 -1.11 5.66
N VAL A 134 2.80 0.06 5.72
CA VAL A 134 1.75 0.36 6.70
C VAL A 134 0.40 0.44 5.99
N PHE A 135 -0.51 -0.48 6.30
CA PHE A 135 -1.89 -0.45 5.83
C PHE A 135 -2.73 0.46 6.73
N TYR A 136 -3.28 1.54 6.19
CA TYR A 136 -4.06 2.52 6.97
C TYR A 136 -5.51 2.70 6.48
N THR A 137 -5.88 2.13 5.33
CA THR A 137 -7.25 2.22 4.80
C THR A 137 -7.62 1.01 3.94
N ARG A 138 -8.91 0.66 3.92
CA ARG A 138 -9.52 -0.21 2.93
C ARG A 138 -10.52 0.62 2.13
N ALA A 139 -10.26 0.77 0.83
CA ALA A 139 -11.14 1.53 -0.05
C ALA A 139 -12.52 0.86 -0.17
N ALA A 140 -13.58 1.66 -0.05
CA ALA A 140 -14.96 1.27 -0.31
C ALA A 140 -15.47 2.12 -1.49
N PRO A 141 -15.24 1.69 -2.73
CA PRO A 141 -15.63 2.47 -3.90
C PRO A 141 -17.15 2.53 -4.02
N GLY A 142 -17.66 3.69 -4.43
CA GLY A 142 -19.08 3.95 -4.62
C GLY A 142 -19.31 4.82 -5.85
N VAL A 143 -20.50 4.74 -6.41
CA VAL A 143 -20.89 5.45 -7.63
C VAL A 143 -22.08 6.35 -7.31
N ILE A 144 -21.96 7.62 -7.70
CA ILE A 144 -23.03 8.62 -7.57
C ILE A 144 -23.37 9.09 -8.98
N ALA A 145 -24.66 9.13 -9.30
CA ALA A 145 -25.16 9.64 -10.58
C ALA A 145 -26.43 10.47 -10.37
N ASN A 146 -26.78 11.28 -11.37
CA ASN A 146 -28.05 12.02 -11.37
C ASN A 146 -29.25 11.07 -11.39
N SER A 147 -30.40 11.54 -10.90
CA SER A 147 -31.63 10.73 -10.80
C SER A 147 -32.16 10.23 -12.15
N ASN A 148 -31.75 10.85 -13.26
CA ASN A 148 -32.11 10.43 -14.62
C ASN A 148 -31.12 9.44 -15.24
N VAL A 149 -30.04 9.06 -14.54
CA VAL A 149 -29.09 8.05 -14.99
C VAL A 149 -29.48 6.71 -14.39
N GLY A 150 -29.78 5.74 -15.26
CA GLY A 150 -30.11 4.38 -14.87
C GLY A 150 -29.12 3.35 -15.41
N GLY A 151 -29.34 2.10 -15.00
CA GLY A 151 -28.49 0.99 -15.42
C GLY A 151 -27.11 0.98 -14.76
N ILE A 152 -26.97 1.57 -13.57
CA ILE A 152 -25.70 1.57 -12.84
C ILE A 152 -25.40 0.17 -12.33
N GLN A 153 -24.46 -0.52 -12.98
CA GLN A 153 -23.93 -1.80 -12.53
C GLN A 153 -22.43 -1.67 -12.25
N GLN A 154 -22.03 -1.93 -11.00
CA GLN A 154 -20.62 -2.00 -10.62
C GLN A 154 -20.05 -3.39 -10.89
N TYR A 155 -18.79 -3.46 -11.30
CA TYR A 155 -18.04 -4.70 -11.47
C TYR A 155 -16.62 -4.58 -10.88
N GLY A 156 -16.05 -5.71 -10.48
CA GLY A 156 -14.73 -5.77 -9.86
C GLY A 156 -14.66 -4.91 -8.59
N MET A 157 -13.62 -4.08 -8.49
CA MET A 157 -13.38 -3.19 -7.35
C MET A 157 -13.99 -1.79 -7.55
N GLY A 158 -15.25 -1.73 -8.00
CA GLY A 158 -16.05 -0.51 -8.05
C GLY A 158 -16.09 0.24 -9.38
N SER A 159 -15.66 -0.37 -10.48
CA SER A 159 -15.83 0.19 -11.82
C SER A 159 -17.28 0.07 -12.28
N VAL A 160 -17.77 1.02 -13.09
CA VAL A 160 -19.10 0.96 -13.70
C VAL A 160 -19.04 0.31 -15.08
N LEU A 161 -19.98 -0.56 -15.41
CA LEU A 161 -20.15 -1.11 -16.77
C LEU A 161 -20.77 -0.07 -17.71
N PRO A 162 -19.99 0.59 -18.60
CA PRO A 162 -20.52 1.69 -19.40
C PRO A 162 -21.65 1.28 -20.34
N GLU A 163 -21.66 0.03 -20.81
CA GLU A 163 -22.66 -0.53 -21.71
C GLU A 163 -24.05 -0.67 -21.08
N THR A 164 -24.13 -0.65 -19.75
CA THR A 164 -25.39 -0.75 -19.00
C THR A 164 -26.03 0.60 -18.76
N LEU A 165 -25.27 1.70 -18.90
CA LEU A 165 -25.72 3.04 -18.58
C LEU A 165 -26.73 3.60 -19.60
N TRP A 166 -27.77 4.25 -19.09
CA TRP A 166 -28.71 5.01 -19.91
C TRP A 166 -29.16 6.29 -19.20
N VAL A 167 -29.67 7.25 -19.98
CA VAL A 167 -30.18 8.53 -19.50
C VAL A 167 -31.65 8.68 -19.88
N GLN A 168 -32.52 8.89 -18.90
CA GLN A 168 -33.91 9.28 -19.14
C GLN A 168 -33.92 10.70 -19.71
N ARG A 169 -34.51 10.85 -20.89
CA ARG A 169 -34.77 12.16 -21.50
C ARG A 169 -36.04 12.78 -20.95
#